data_AF-A0A955Z513-F1
#
_entry.id   AF-A0A955Z513-F1
#
_cell.length_a   1.000
_cell.length_b   1.000
_cell.length_c   1.000
_cell.angle_alpha   90.00
_cell.angle_beta   90.00
_cell.angle_gamma   90.00
#
_symmetry.space_group_name_H-M   'P 1'
#
loop_
_entity.id
_entity.type
_entity.pdbx_description
1 polymer ?
#
loop_
_entity_poly.entity_id
_entity_poly.type
_entity_poly.pdbx_seq_one_letter_code
_entity_poly.pdbx_strand_id
1 'polypeptide(L)'
;GAARAARATPRPEDVTTLDRCVAAERNAEVARICREGAPRADGPGHAVTVFVYGETTSSPRPRAPYLLQYADGVLRAGLADRRGAVFDPAAPPGLIMLRPPQ
;
A
#
# COMPACT_ATOMS: atom_id res chain seq x y z
N GLY A 1 13.11 -9.87 -5.59
CA GLY A 1 12.88 -10.26 -4.19
C GLY A 1 11.76 -9.39 -3.66
N ALA A 2 10.70 -9.99 -3.11
CA ALA A 2 9.60 -9.25 -2.50
C ALA A 2 9.98 -8.93 -1.04
N ALA A 3 10.06 -7.64 -0.69
CA ALA A 3 10.15 -7.25 0.70
C ALA A 3 8.76 -7.40 1.33
N ARG A 4 8.56 -8.47 2.08
CA ARG A 4 7.45 -8.56 3.01
C ARG A 4 7.76 -7.56 4.11
N ALA A 5 7.02 -6.46 4.21
CA ALA A 5 7.10 -5.61 5.38
C ALA A 5 6.56 -6.45 6.55
N ALA A 6 7.45 -7.11 7.28
CA ALA A 6 7.09 -7.71 8.55
C ALA A 6 6.61 -6.55 9.42
N ARG A 7 5.36 -6.62 9.89
CA ARG A 7 4.90 -5.73 10.96
C ARG A 7 5.81 -6.03 12.15
N ALA A 8 6.74 -5.13 12.44
CA ALA A 8 7.48 -5.20 13.68
C ALA A 8 6.48 -5.06 14.83
N THR A 9 6.56 -5.94 15.83
CA THR A 9 5.84 -5.73 17.08
C THR A 9 6.38 -4.43 17.69
N PRO A 10 5.52 -3.44 17.99
CA PRO A 10 5.98 -2.20 18.57
C PRO A 10 6.65 -2.49 19.91
N ARG A 11 7.82 -1.90 20.14
CA ARG A 11 8.52 -2.00 21.42
C ARG A 11 7.80 -1.10 22.44
N PRO A 12 7.98 -1.31 23.75
CA PRO A 12 7.31 -0.50 24.77
C PRO A 12 7.54 1.02 24.61
N GLU A 13 8.73 1.43 24.17
CA GLU A 13 9.06 2.82 23.84
C GLU A 13 8.29 3.36 22.62
N ASP A 14 7.97 2.50 21.67
CA ASP A 14 7.18 2.84 20.49
C ASP A 14 5.72 3.10 20.92
N VAL A 15 5.18 2.32 21.87
CA VAL A 15 3.82 2.51 22.41
C VAL A 15 3.66 3.88 23.06
N THR A 16 4.56 4.25 23.97
CA THR A 16 4.50 5.55 24.67
C THR A 16 4.63 6.73 23.71
N THR A 17 5.39 6.56 22.64
CA THR A 17 5.55 7.58 21.60
C THR A 17 4.29 7.69 20.75
N LEU A 18 3.69 6.56 20.36
CA LEU A 18 2.43 6.52 19.61
C LEU A 18 1.28 7.14 20.41
N ASP A 19 1.18 6.88 21.71
CA ASP A 19 0.14 7.46 22.57
C ASP A 19 0.22 9.00 22.61
N ARG A 20 1.44 9.56 22.70
CA ARG A 20 1.64 11.01 22.64
C ARG A 20 1.28 11.59 21.27
N CYS A 21 1.63 10.89 20.19
CA CYS A 21 1.24 11.30 18.84
C CYS A 21 -0.28 11.31 18.67
N VAL A 22 -0.97 10.29 19.18
CA VAL A 22 -2.45 10.22 19.16
C VAL A 22 -3.07 11.35 19.97
N ALA A 23 -2.52 11.66 21.16
CA ALA A 23 -3.03 12.74 22.01
C ALA A 23 -2.83 14.14 21.41
N ALA A 24 -1.80 14.32 20.58
CA ALA A 24 -1.50 15.59 19.90
C ALA A 24 -2.23 15.76 18.55
N GLU A 25 -2.82 14.68 18.01
CA GLU A 25 -3.55 14.72 16.75
C GLU A 25 -4.86 15.50 16.90
N ARG A 26 -5.06 16.51 16.03
CA ARG A 26 -6.23 17.40 16.06
C ARG A 26 -7.40 16.83 15.28
N ASN A 27 -7.15 15.90 14.36
CA ASN A 27 -8.19 15.22 13.62
C ASN A 27 -8.67 13.97 14.39
N ALA A 28 -9.89 14.03 14.93
CA ALA A 28 -10.48 12.95 15.72
C ALA A 28 -10.57 11.61 14.96
N GLU A 29 -10.76 11.64 13.63
CA GLU A 29 -10.82 10.45 12.80
C GLU A 29 -9.43 9.78 12.67
N VAL A 30 -8.39 10.59 12.46
CA VAL A 30 -7.01 10.10 12.40
C VAL A 30 -6.60 9.53 13.75
N ALA A 31 -6.89 10.23 14.85
CA ALA A 31 -6.59 9.75 16.20
C ALA A 31 -7.30 8.41 16.51
N ARG A 32 -8.54 8.22 16.03
CA ARG A 32 -9.26 6.96 16.13
C ARG A 32 -8.56 5.84 15.35
N ILE A 33 -8.22 6.07 14.08
CA ILE A 33 -7.53 5.11 13.22
C ILE A 33 -6.17 4.71 13.80
N CYS A 34 -5.42 5.64 14.40
CA CYS A 34 -4.14 5.33 15.05
C CYS A 34 -4.30 4.43 16.28
N ARG A 35 -5.39 4.57 17.05
CA ARG A 35 -5.66 3.72 18.22
C ARG A 35 -6.16 2.33 17.84
N GLU A 36 -7.13 2.29 16.93
CA GLU A 36 -7.85 1.06 16.57
C GLU A 36 -7.16 0.27 15.46
N GLY A 37 -6.27 0.92 14.71
CA GLY A 37 -5.71 0.43 13.47
C GLY A 37 -6.62 0.73 12.28
N ALA A 38 -6.02 0.82 11.10
CA ALA A 38 -6.79 0.93 9.86
C ALA A 38 -7.62 -0.35 9.65
N PRO A 39 -8.88 -0.23 9.20
CA PRO A 39 -9.69 -1.38 8.84
C PRO A 39 -8.95 -2.19 7.77
N ARG A 40 -8.92 -3.51 7.96
CA ARG A 40 -8.37 -4.43 6.95
C ARG A 40 -9.47 -4.80 5.97
N ALA A 41 -9.11 -4.98 4.70
CA ALA A 41 -10.00 -5.72 3.81
C ALA A 41 -10.22 -7.13 4.36
N ASP A 42 -11.48 -7.54 4.44
CA ASP A 42 -11.85 -8.88 4.85
C ASP A 42 -11.56 -9.88 3.72
N GLY A 43 -10.93 -11.00 4.07
CA GLY A 43 -10.69 -12.13 3.18
C GLY A 43 -9.22 -12.41 2.85
N PRO A 44 -8.92 -13.61 2.33
CA PRO A 44 -7.56 -13.98 1.95
C PRO A 44 -7.08 -13.15 0.76
N GLY A 45 -5.83 -12.69 0.82
CA GLY A 45 -5.18 -12.07 -0.33
C GLY A 45 -4.92 -13.08 -1.45
N HIS A 46 -4.77 -12.59 -2.68
CA HIS A 46 -4.49 -13.43 -3.85
C HIS A 46 -3.36 -12.84 -4.69
N ALA A 47 -2.71 -13.68 -5.49
CA ALA A 47 -1.61 -13.26 -6.35
C ALA A 47 -2.14 -12.50 -7.57
N VAL A 48 -1.60 -11.31 -7.84
CA VAL A 48 -1.94 -10.49 -9.01
C VAL A 48 -0.69 -10.02 -9.73
N THR A 49 -0.82 -9.89 -11.05
CA THR A 49 0.18 -9.22 -11.89
C THR A 49 -0.47 -8.01 -12.56
N VAL A 50 0.09 -6.83 -12.35
CA VAL A 50 -0.36 -5.57 -12.94
C VAL A 50 0.63 -5.15 -14.02
N PHE A 51 0.13 -4.82 -15.21
CA PHE A 51 0.94 -4.29 -16.30
C PHE A 51 0.74 -2.78 -16.40
N VAL A 52 1.83 -2.03 -16.39
CA VAL A 52 1.80 -0.56 -16.40
C VAL A 52 1.99 -0.05 -17.82
N TYR A 53 0.99 0.63 -18.35
CA TYR A 53 1.01 1.24 -19.69
C TYR A 53 1.28 2.74 -19.59
N GLY A 54 1.89 3.31 -20.64
CA GLY A 54 1.85 4.75 -20.86
C GLY A 54 0.52 5.14 -21.48
N GLU A 55 0.16 6.43 -21.35
CA GLU A 55 -1.11 6.96 -21.84
C GLU A 55 -1.39 6.69 -23.32
N THR A 56 -0.34 6.65 -24.13
CA THR A 56 -0.43 6.44 -25.59
C THR A 56 0.19 5.12 -26.06
N THR A 57 0.63 4.25 -25.14
CA THR A 57 1.32 3.01 -25.51
C THR A 57 0.36 1.83 -25.50
N SER A 58 0.43 0.98 -26.52
CA SER A 58 -0.29 -0.29 -26.60
C SER A 58 0.49 -1.45 -25.96
N SER A 59 1.65 -1.17 -25.37
CA SER A 59 2.48 -2.14 -24.67
C SER A 59 2.87 -1.64 -23.26
N PRO A 60 3.09 -2.56 -22.30
CA PRO A 60 3.56 -2.19 -20.97
C PRO A 60 4.93 -1.53 -21.03
N ARG A 61 5.13 -0.46 -20.26
CA ARG A 61 6.38 0.31 -20.24
C ARG A 61 7.37 -0.32 -19.25
N PRO A 62 8.55 -0.81 -19.70
CA PRO A 62 9.59 -1.31 -18.81
C PRO A 62 10.01 -0.26 -17.79
N ARG A 63 10.25 -0.69 -16.53
CA ARG A 63 10.74 0.20 -15.45
C ARG A 63 9.87 1.43 -15.20
N ALA A 64 8.59 1.40 -15.58
CA ALA A 64 7.69 2.52 -15.35
C ALA A 64 7.49 2.77 -13.84
N PRO A 65 7.61 4.02 -13.35
CA PRO A 65 7.07 4.38 -12.06
C PRO A 65 5.58 4.10 -11.99
N TYR A 66 5.14 3.60 -10.83
CA TYR A 66 3.74 3.32 -10.55
C TYR A 66 3.38 3.72 -9.11
N LEU A 67 2.10 4.00 -8.90
CA LEU A 67 1.46 4.09 -7.61
C LEU A 67 0.14 3.30 -7.67
N LEU A 68 0.07 2.16 -6.98
CA LEU A 68 -1.13 1.34 -6.90
C LEU A 68 -1.89 1.66 -5.61
N GLN A 69 -3.19 1.89 -5.72
CA GLN A 69 -4.12 2.00 -4.61
C GLN A 69 -4.98 0.76 -4.53
N TYR A 70 -4.92 0.05 -3.41
CA TYR A 70 -5.76 -1.10 -3.14
C TYR A 70 -7.06 -0.69 -2.45
N ALA A 71 -8.05 -1.57 -2.48
CA ALA A 71 -9.38 -1.32 -1.92
C ALA A 71 -9.38 -1.07 -0.40
N ASP A 72 -8.37 -1.59 0.33
CA ASP A 72 -8.16 -1.34 1.76
C ASP A 72 -7.48 0.02 2.05
N GLY A 73 -7.26 0.83 1.01
CA GLY A 73 -6.61 2.13 1.13
C GLY A 73 -5.09 2.07 1.15
N VAL A 74 -4.48 0.88 1.11
CA VAL A 74 -3.01 0.76 1.04
C VAL A 74 -2.51 1.29 -0.30
N LEU A 75 -1.46 2.10 -0.24
CA LEU A 75 -0.71 2.58 -1.40
C LEU A 75 0.60 1.81 -1.53
N ARG A 76 0.92 1.37 -2.75
CA ARG A 76 2.23 0.80 -3.09
C ARG A 76 2.84 1.54 -4.26
N ALA A 77 4.00 2.14 -4.03
CA ALA A 77 4.77 2.83 -5.05
C ALA A 77 6.01 2.03 -5.44
N GLY A 78 6.47 2.19 -6.68
CA GLY A 78 7.72 1.57 -7.12
C GLY A 78 7.98 1.73 -8.61
N LEU A 79 8.91 0.91 -9.11
CA LEU A 79 9.17 0.75 -10.53
C LEU A 79 8.72 -0.63 -10.99
N ALA A 80 8.04 -0.71 -12.12
CA ALA A 80 7.70 -1.97 -12.76
C ALA A 80 8.98 -2.74 -13.16
N ASP A 81 8.85 -4.04 -13.41
CA ASP A 81 9.95 -4.87 -13.86
C ASP A 81 10.38 -4.53 -15.31
N ARG A 82 11.35 -5.27 -15.85
CA ARG A 82 11.85 -5.10 -17.23
C ARG A 82 10.80 -5.36 -18.32
N ARG A 83 9.65 -5.95 -17.98
CA ARG A 83 8.51 -6.22 -18.86
C ARG A 83 7.36 -5.24 -18.62
N GLY A 84 7.54 -4.26 -17.73
CA GLY A 84 6.47 -3.34 -17.32
C GLY A 84 5.44 -3.97 -16.38
N ALA A 85 5.80 -5.06 -15.70
CA ALA A 85 4.91 -5.78 -14.79
C ALA A 85 5.26 -5.53 -13.31
N VAL A 86 4.23 -5.53 -12.47
CA VAL A 86 4.30 -5.50 -11.01
C VAL A 86 3.62 -6.76 -10.49
N PHE A 87 4.28 -7.50 -9.60
CA PHE A 87 3.71 -8.70 -9.00
C PHE A 87 3.46 -8.46 -7.51
N ASP A 88 2.23 -8.72 -7.07
CA ASP A 88 1.86 -8.77 -5.66
C ASP A 88 1.35 -10.18 -5.32
N PRO A 89 2.06 -10.96 -4.50
CA PRO A 89 1.65 -12.32 -4.15
C PRO A 89 0.46 -12.38 -3.20
N ALA A 90 0.06 -11.26 -2.59
CA ALA A 90 -0.96 -11.21 -1.55
C ALA A 90 -1.77 -9.91 -1.62
N ALA A 91 -2.26 -9.57 -2.81
CA ALA A 91 -3.12 -8.41 -2.98
C ALA A 91 -4.43 -8.63 -2.20
N PRO A 92 -4.90 -7.65 -1.41
CA PRO A 92 -6.19 -7.71 -0.75
C PRO A 92 -7.32 -7.82 -1.79
N PRO A 93 -8.47 -8.42 -1.42
CA PRO A 93 -9.63 -8.44 -2.29
C PRO A 93 -10.15 -7.01 -2.57
N GLY A 94 -10.69 -6.83 -3.78
CA GLY A 94 -11.30 -5.57 -4.21
C GLY A 94 -10.57 -4.90 -5.38
N LEU A 95 -10.94 -3.65 -5.65
CA LEU A 95 -10.40 -2.86 -6.75
C LEU A 95 -8.93 -2.47 -6.51
N ILE A 96 -8.13 -2.53 -7.57
CA ILE A 96 -6.78 -1.98 -7.63
C ILE A 96 -6.79 -0.86 -8.67
N MET A 97 -6.45 0.36 -8.24
CA MET A 97 -6.38 1.54 -9.10
C MET A 97 -4.94 1.94 -9.33
N LEU A 98 -4.57 2.22 -10.59
CA LEU A 98 -3.34 2.91 -10.92
C LEU A 98 -3.57 4.42 -10.72
N ARG A 99 -2.74 5.04 -9.86
CA ARG A 99 -2.78 6.48 -9.58
C ARG A 99 -1.61 7.16 -10.30
N PRO A 100 -1.75 8.46 -10.64
CA PRO A 100 -0.61 9.26 -11.08
C PRO A 100 0.53 9.18 -10.06
N PRO A 101 1.80 9.05 -10.50
CA PRO A 101 2.93 9.25 -9.60
C PRO A 101 2.89 10.68 -9.04
N GLN A 102 3.16 10.84 -7.74
CA GLN A 102 3.31 12.14 -7.08
C GLN A 102 4.70 12.72 -7.35
#